data_AF-A0A4R4P8X6-F1
#
_entry.id   AF-A0A4R4P8X6-F1
#
_cell.length_a   1.000
_cell.length_b   1.000
_cell.length_c   1.000
_cell.angle_alpha   90.00
_cell.angle_beta   90.00
_cell.angle_gamma   90.00
#
_symmetry.space_group_name_H-M   'P 1'
#
loop_
_entity.id
_entity.type
_entity.pdbx_description
1 polymer ?
#
loop_
_entity_poly.entity_id
_entity_poly.type
_entity_poly.pdbx_seq_one_letter_code
_entity_poly.pdbx_strand_id
1 'polypeptide(L)'
;MSRRRFDLAMQSMREKDPGVRESAFDFLREHADAYVEELVGEFTAEQDRELRCWLLELVAEARSPKALEVFRGQLESLDESLRFWAVRGLEMLDSREADQALEQARADGWIA
;
A
#
# COMPACT_ATOMS: atom_id res chain seq x y z
N MET A 1 10.00 -5.05 15.12
CA MET A 1 8.75 -4.56 15.73
C MET A 1 7.87 -5.74 16.17
N SER A 2 6.80 -5.56 16.96
CA SER A 2 6.00 -6.68 17.51
C SER A 2 4.66 -6.82 16.78
N ARG A 3 4.28 -8.05 16.40
CA ARG A 3 3.00 -8.38 15.76
C ARG A 3 1.79 -7.81 16.51
N ARG A 4 1.81 -7.84 17.84
CA ARG A 4 0.72 -7.29 18.67
C ARG A 4 0.50 -5.78 18.45
N ARG A 5 1.56 -5.01 18.23
CA ARG A 5 1.44 -3.56 17.99
C ARG A 5 0.84 -3.28 16.62
N PHE A 6 1.24 -4.06 15.61
CA PHE A 6 0.62 -4.04 14.29
C PHE A 6 -0.89 -4.33 14.38
N ASP A 7 -1.26 -5.44 15.02
CA ASP A 7 -2.67 -5.84 15.11
C ASP A 7 -3.53 -4.78 15.84
N LEU A 8 -3.00 -4.16 16.89
CA LEU A 8 -3.68 -3.07 17.60
C LEU A 8 -3.87 -1.83 16.71
N ALA A 9 -2.85 -1.43 15.95
CA ALA A 9 -2.96 -0.30 15.04
C ALA A 9 -3.97 -0.59 13.91
N MET A 10 -3.93 -1.80 13.35
CA MET A 10 -4.92 -2.24 12.35
C MET A 10 -6.35 -2.22 12.88
N GLN A 11 -6.57 -2.60 14.14
CA GLN A 11 -7.87 -2.47 14.79
C GLN A 11 -8.27 -0.99 14.92
N SER A 12 -7.37 -0.13 15.39
CA SER A 12 -7.62 1.31 15.54
C SER A 12 -7.91 2.02 14.22
N MET A 13 -7.33 1.60 13.09
CA MET A 13 -7.66 2.15 11.76
C MET A 13 -9.11 1.88 11.32
N ARG A 14 -9.76 0.87 11.91
CA ARG A 14 -11.16 0.49 11.63
C ARG A 14 -12.16 1.15 12.58
N GLU A 15 -11.70 1.86 13.60
CA GLU A 15 -12.57 2.56 14.53
C GLU A 15 -13.31 3.72 13.86
N LYS A 16 -14.39 4.21 14.48
CA LYS A 16 -15.19 5.30 13.88
C LYS A 16 -14.58 6.68 14.08
N ASP A 17 -13.81 6.87 15.13
CA ASP A 17 -13.23 8.17 15.48
C ASP A 17 -12.09 8.51 14.50
N PRO A 18 -12.20 9.59 13.71
CA PRO A 18 -11.18 9.92 12.70
C PRO A 18 -9.79 10.14 13.29
N GLY A 19 -9.68 10.74 14.48
CA GLY A 19 -8.40 10.99 15.13
C GLY A 19 -7.69 9.71 15.57
N VAL A 20 -8.47 8.71 16.04
CA VAL A 20 -7.94 7.37 16.34
C VAL A 20 -7.44 6.68 15.07
N ARG A 21 -8.20 6.77 13.98
CA ARG A 21 -7.82 6.17 12.69
C ARG A 21 -6.54 6.78 12.13
N GLU A 22 -6.46 8.11 12.09
CA GLU A 22 -5.31 8.87 11.60
C GLU A 22 -4.06 8.59 12.46
N SER A 23 -4.19 8.60 13.79
CA SER A 23 -3.07 8.29 14.69
C SER A 23 -2.54 6.86 14.47
N ALA A 24 -3.42 5.90 14.19
CA ALA A 24 -3.04 4.52 13.92
C ALA A 24 -2.37 4.37 12.55
N PHE A 25 -2.88 5.07 11.54
CA PHE A 25 -2.26 5.15 10.23
C PHE A 25 -0.84 5.74 10.32
N ASP A 26 -0.68 6.88 11.00
CA ASP A 26 0.61 7.54 11.18
C ASP A 26 1.63 6.62 11.87
N PHE A 27 1.20 5.92 12.92
CA PHE A 27 2.04 4.91 13.59
C PHE A 27 2.52 3.81 12.62
N LEU A 28 1.62 3.25 11.81
CA LEU A 28 2.01 2.23 10.83
C LEU A 28 2.89 2.79 9.75
N ARG A 29 2.65 4.02 9.29
CA ARG A 29 3.46 4.69 8.26
C ARG A 29 4.90 4.89 8.72
N GLU A 30 5.10 5.36 9.96
CA GLU A 30 6.43 5.53 10.56
C GLU A 30 7.23 4.22 10.67
N HIS A 31 6.56 3.08 10.62
CA HIS A 31 7.15 1.75 10.82
C HIS A 31 6.83 0.79 9.67
N ALA A 32 6.48 1.32 8.50
CA ALA A 32 5.93 0.53 7.40
C ALA A 32 6.94 -0.50 6.87
N ASP A 33 8.22 -0.12 6.82
CA ASP A 33 9.34 -0.98 6.42
C ASP A 33 9.43 -2.25 7.27
N ALA A 34 9.15 -2.12 8.58
CA ALA A 34 9.19 -3.21 9.54
C ALA A 34 7.97 -4.14 9.48
N TYR A 35 6.90 -3.75 8.77
CA TYR A 35 5.63 -4.47 8.70
C TYR A 35 5.17 -4.78 7.28
N VAL A 36 6.05 -4.71 6.28
CA VAL A 36 5.66 -4.87 4.87
C VAL A 36 4.90 -6.18 4.61
N GLU A 37 5.31 -7.30 5.20
CA GLU A 37 4.64 -8.59 4.95
C GLU A 37 3.23 -8.60 5.54
N GLU A 38 3.06 -8.03 6.72
CA GLU A 38 1.76 -7.88 7.36
C GLU A 38 0.86 -6.91 6.59
N LEU A 39 1.38 -5.75 6.16
CA LEU A 39 0.64 -4.77 5.37
C LEU A 39 0.17 -5.34 4.03
N VAL A 40 1.03 -6.10 3.34
CA VAL A 40 0.68 -6.81 2.10
C VAL A 40 -0.42 -7.85 2.36
N GLY A 41 -0.32 -8.60 3.46
CA GLY A 41 -1.33 -9.56 3.87
C GLY A 41 -2.70 -8.90 4.13
N GLU A 42 -2.74 -7.82 4.90
CA GLU A 42 -3.97 -7.06 5.18
C GLU A 42 -4.55 -6.46 3.89
N PHE A 43 -3.73 -5.85 3.02
CA PHE A 43 -4.19 -5.30 1.74
C PHE A 43 -4.87 -6.36 0.87
N THR A 44 -4.29 -7.56 0.81
CA THR A 44 -4.80 -8.66 -0.01
C THR A 44 -6.15 -9.17 0.50
N ALA A 45 -6.34 -9.19 1.81
CA ALA A 45 -7.57 -9.68 2.45
C ALA A 45 -8.68 -8.63 2.55
N GLU A 46 -8.34 -7.34 2.50
CA GLU A 46 -9.29 -6.25 2.73
C GLU A 46 -10.28 -6.07 1.57
N GLN A 47 -11.54 -5.79 1.89
CA GLN A 47 -12.61 -5.52 0.93
C GLN A 47 -13.16 -4.10 1.04
N ASP A 48 -13.01 -3.45 2.19
CA ASP A 48 -13.38 -2.06 2.38
C ASP A 48 -12.49 -1.14 1.52
N ARG A 49 -13.11 -0.38 0.63
CA ARG A 49 -12.41 0.42 -0.39
C ARG A 49 -11.50 1.48 0.23
N GLU A 50 -11.98 2.16 1.27
CA GLU A 50 -11.22 3.23 1.94
C GLU A 50 -9.98 2.64 2.61
N LEU A 51 -10.16 1.56 3.35
CA LEU A 51 -9.06 0.90 4.05
C LEU A 51 -8.07 0.24 3.08
N ARG A 52 -8.52 -0.32 1.95
CA ARG A 52 -7.62 -0.80 0.88
C ARG A 52 -6.71 0.30 0.37
N CYS A 53 -7.23 1.52 0.20
CA CYS A 53 -6.42 2.65 -0.26
C CYS A 53 -5.35 3.02 0.77
N TRP A 54 -5.73 3.15 2.04
CA TRP A 54 -4.79 3.41 3.14
C TRP A 54 -3.74 2.31 3.28
N LEU A 55 -4.13 1.04 3.15
CA LEU A 55 -3.19 -0.07 3.20
C LEU A 55 -2.20 -0.03 2.04
N LEU A 56 -2.65 0.27 0.81
CA LEU A 56 -1.74 0.36 -0.33
C LEU A 56 -0.77 1.54 -0.21
N GLU A 57 -1.21 2.65 0.37
CA GLU A 57 -0.33 3.77 0.75
C GLU A 57 0.74 3.34 1.76
N LEU A 58 0.36 2.65 2.84
CA LEU A 58 1.31 2.12 3.82
C LEU A 58 2.29 1.11 3.20
N VAL A 59 1.82 0.26 2.29
CA VAL A 59 2.68 -0.67 1.54
C VAL A 59 3.68 0.10 0.66
N ALA A 60 3.29 1.23 0.04
CA ALA A 60 4.19 2.12 -0.69
C ALA A 60 5.24 2.77 0.22
N GLU A 61 4.82 3.27 1.39
CA GLU A 61 5.72 3.90 2.37
C GLU A 61 6.74 2.92 2.97
N ALA A 62 6.47 1.62 2.93
CA ALA A 62 7.44 0.60 3.32
C ALA A 62 8.66 0.54 2.38
N ARG A 63 8.58 1.08 1.15
CA ARG A 63 9.65 1.13 0.13
C ARG A 63 10.39 -0.19 -0.07
N SER A 64 9.67 -1.29 0.09
CA SER A 64 10.27 -2.62 0.14
C SER A 64 10.03 -3.34 -1.18
N PRO A 65 11.06 -3.94 -1.79
CA PRO A 65 10.92 -4.68 -3.05
C PRO A 65 9.96 -5.87 -2.93
N LYS A 66 9.62 -6.31 -1.71
CA LYS A 66 8.60 -7.34 -1.47
C LYS A 66 7.19 -6.92 -1.95
N ALA A 67 6.93 -5.62 -2.07
CA ALA A 67 5.64 -5.09 -2.51
C ALA A 67 5.50 -4.93 -4.04
N LEU A 68 6.56 -5.21 -4.81
CA LEU A 68 6.60 -5.02 -6.27
C LEU A 68 5.41 -5.66 -6.99
N GLU A 69 5.11 -6.94 -6.69
CA GLU A 69 3.99 -7.65 -7.33
C GLU A 69 2.62 -7.10 -6.90
N VAL A 70 2.51 -6.58 -5.67
CA VAL A 70 1.28 -5.93 -5.21
C VAL A 70 0.99 -4.70 -6.04
N PHE A 71 1.99 -3.82 -6.24
CA PHE A 71 1.78 -2.63 -7.05
C PHE A 71 1.52 -2.98 -8.52
N ARG A 72 2.28 -3.92 -9.11
CA ARG A 72 2.02 -4.38 -10.48
C ARG A 72 0.57 -4.82 -10.68
N GLY A 73 0.05 -5.63 -9.75
CA GLY A 73 -1.34 -6.10 -9.81
C GLY A 73 -2.40 -5.02 -9.67
N GLN A 74 -2.05 -3.79 -9.27
CA GLN A 74 -2.99 -2.67 -9.12
C GLN A 74 -2.88 -1.63 -10.25
N LEU A 75 -1.95 -1.77 -11.20
CA LEU A 75 -1.81 -0.83 -12.33
C LEU A 75 -3.03 -0.83 -13.25
N GLU A 76 -3.69 -1.97 -13.44
CA GLU A 76 -4.94 -2.11 -14.21
C GLU A 76 -6.20 -1.72 -13.40
N SER A 77 -6.08 -1.48 -12.08
CA SER A 77 -7.24 -1.25 -11.22
C SER A 77 -8.14 -0.14 -11.75
N LEU A 78 -9.45 -0.39 -11.81
CA LEU A 78 -10.46 0.63 -12.12
C LEU A 78 -10.59 1.66 -10.99
N ASP A 79 -10.13 1.34 -9.78
CA ASP A 79 -10.04 2.30 -8.69
C ASP A 79 -8.81 3.20 -8.88
N GLU A 80 -9.06 4.47 -9.23
CA GLU A 80 -8.02 5.47 -9.46
C GLU A 80 -7.12 5.69 -8.25
N SER A 81 -7.64 5.54 -7.03
CA SER A 81 -6.84 5.71 -5.80
C SER A 81 -5.85 4.55 -5.63
N LEU A 82 -6.28 3.32 -5.91
CA LEU A 82 -5.39 2.15 -5.89
C LEU A 82 -4.35 2.23 -7.00
N ARG A 83 -4.76 2.63 -8.20
CA ARG A 83 -3.85 2.81 -9.34
C ARG A 83 -2.82 3.92 -9.07
N PHE A 84 -3.24 5.03 -8.44
CA PHE A 84 -2.33 6.09 -8.02
C PHE A 84 -1.26 5.56 -7.06
N TRP A 85 -1.66 4.88 -5.97
CA TRP A 85 -0.70 4.34 -5.01
C TRP A 85 0.16 3.21 -5.58
N ALA A 86 -0.34 2.44 -6.53
CA ALA A 86 0.46 1.48 -7.28
C ALA A 86 1.61 2.15 -8.05
N VAL A 87 1.31 3.24 -8.76
CA VAL A 87 2.33 4.02 -9.48
C VAL A 87 3.33 4.62 -8.49
N ARG A 88 2.86 5.29 -7.44
CA ARG A 88 3.73 5.88 -6.41
C ARG A 88 4.62 4.83 -5.74
N GLY A 89 4.06 3.67 -5.41
CA GLY A 89 4.78 2.55 -4.83
C GLY A 89 5.91 2.08 -5.74
N LEU A 90 5.64 1.87 -7.02
CA LEU A 90 6.67 1.47 -8.00
C LEU A 90 7.76 2.54 -8.17
N GLU A 91 7.40 3.82 -8.27
CA GLU A 91 8.36 4.92 -8.33
C GLU A 91 9.26 4.94 -7.07
N MET A 92 8.69 4.66 -5.89
CA MET A 92 9.41 4.64 -4.62
C MET A 92 10.33 3.42 -4.46
N LEU A 93 10.10 2.34 -5.21
CA LEU A 93 11.01 1.18 -5.22
C LEU A 93 12.33 1.48 -5.95
N ASP A 94 12.36 2.47 -6.85
CA ASP A 94 13.56 2.94 -7.56
C ASP A 94 14.41 1.77 -8.09
N SER A 95 13.74 0.85 -8.79
CA SER A 95 14.34 -0.39 -9.29
C SER A 95 13.99 -0.60 -10.75
N ARG A 96 14.89 -1.28 -11.47
CA ARG A 96 14.72 -1.56 -12.90
C ARG A 96 13.41 -2.33 -13.17
N GLU A 97 13.07 -3.28 -12.31
CA GLU A 97 11.86 -4.06 -12.43
C GLU A 97 10.60 -3.21 -12.23
N ALA A 98 10.66 -2.18 -11.39
CA ALA A 98 9.57 -1.23 -11.20
C ALA A 98 9.43 -0.28 -12.40
N ASP A 99 10.54 0.23 -12.91
CA ASP A 99 10.56 1.06 -14.13
C ASP A 99 9.94 0.31 -15.31
N GLN A 100 10.32 -0.96 -15.52
CA GLN A 100 9.76 -1.81 -16.57
C GLN A 100 8.25 -2.01 -16.41
N ALA A 101 7.76 -2.16 -15.17
CA ALA A 101 6.33 -2.29 -14.92
C ALA A 101 5.57 -1.00 -15.27
N LEU A 102 6.13 0.17 -14.94
CA LEU A 102 5.55 1.46 -15.27
C LEU A 102 5.56 1.71 -16.79
N GLU A 103 6.66 1.40 -17.47
CA GLU A 103 6.78 1.50 -18.93
C GLU A 103 5.73 0.63 -19.64
N GLN A 104 5.60 -0.62 -19.21
CA GLN A 104 4.60 -1.55 -19.76
C GLN A 104 3.18 -1.04 -19.53
N ALA A 105 2.86 -0.58 -18.31
CA ALA A 105 1.54 -0.04 -18.00
C ALA A 105 1.18 1.23 -18.80
N ARG A 106 2.16 2.07 -19.15
CA ARG A 106 1.97 3.20 -20.07
C ARG A 106 1.69 2.72 -21.49
N ALA A 107 2.45 1.73 -21.97
CA ALA A 107 2.25 1.14 -23.29
C ALA A 107 0.86 0.49 -23.43
N ASP A 108 0.37 -0.13 -22.35
CA ASP A 108 -0.95 -0.75 -22.28
C ASP A 108 -2.09 0.27 -22.06
N GLY A 109 -1.76 1.54 -21.81
CA GLY A 109 -2.73 2.62 -21.61
C GLY A 109 -3.43 2.59 -20.25
N TRP A 110 -2.90 1.85 -19.27
CA TRP A 110 -3.45 1.79 -17.91
C TRP A 110 -3.15 3.06 -17.12
N ILE A 111 -1.99 3.67 -17.38
CA ILE A 111 -1.54 4.90 -16.73
C ILE A 111 -1.07 5.90 -17.79
N ALA A 112 -1.22 7.20 -17.49
CA ALA A 112 -0.83 8.30 -18.37
C ALA A 112 0.65 8.66 -18.18
#